data_AF-A0AAV5Z7N9-F1
#
_entry.id   AF-A0AAV5Z7N9-F1
#
_cell.length_a   1.000
_cell.length_b   1.000
_cell.length_c   1.000
_cell.angle_alpha   90.00
_cell.angle_beta   90.00
_cell.angle_gamma   90.00
#
_symmetry.space_group_name_H-M   'P 1'
#
loop_
_entity.id
_entity.type
_entity.pdbx_description
1 polymer ?
#
loop_
_entity_poly.entity_id
_entity_poly.type
_entity_poly.pdbx_seq_one_letter_code
_entity_poly.pdbx_strand_id
1 'polypeptide(L)'
;MSYHNGSVWPHDTAIAAAGMRRYGLGEPFLTVATGLFEAVLQFENMRMPELFCGFPRVEGYAPTQYPVACAPQAWAAGVVFMLINAMLGLVPDAADNQLTLNRPRLPPWLSWIELRGLTLRSSRMSLRASQGHDGAAIEMLSRAGDAELVVRR
;
A
#
# COMPACT_ATOMS: atom_id res chain seq x y z
N MET A 1 -22.95 15.02 8.28
CA MET A 1 -21.51 14.91 7.98
C MET A 1 -21.06 16.15 7.22
N SER A 2 -19.80 16.58 7.31
CA SER A 2 -19.26 17.64 6.43
C SER A 2 -17.88 17.28 5.92
N TYR A 3 -17.37 18.06 4.97
CA TYR A 3 -16.12 17.81 4.24
C TYR A 3 -14.88 17.60 5.14
N HIS A 4 -14.85 18.22 6.32
CA HIS A 4 -13.76 18.09 7.30
C HIS A 4 -14.23 17.60 8.68
N ASN A 5 -15.46 17.08 8.77
CA ASN A 5 -15.98 16.54 10.01
C ASN A 5 -16.56 15.16 9.71
N GLY A 6 -15.87 14.11 10.17
CA GLY A 6 -16.24 12.69 10.06
C GLY A 6 -16.18 12.08 8.66
N SER A 7 -15.61 12.78 7.67
CA SER A 7 -15.16 12.19 6.41
C SER A 7 -13.86 11.39 6.58
N VAL A 8 -13.72 10.32 5.81
CA VAL A 8 -12.46 9.59 5.64
C VAL A 8 -11.79 10.05 4.36
N TRP A 9 -10.56 10.53 4.50
CA TRP A 9 -9.70 10.95 3.39
C TRP A 9 -8.68 9.85 3.12
N PRO A 10 -8.78 9.09 2.00
CA PRO A 10 -7.89 7.97 1.74
C PRO A 10 -6.42 8.36 1.71
N HIS A 11 -6.10 9.54 1.17
CA HIS A 11 -4.75 10.09 1.15
C HIS A 11 -4.16 10.26 2.57
N ASP A 12 -4.86 10.99 3.44
CA ASP A 12 -4.38 11.27 4.80
C ASP A 12 -4.31 10.00 5.63
N THR A 13 -5.26 9.10 5.42
CA THR A 13 -5.31 7.77 6.03
C THR A 13 -4.09 6.93 5.61
N ALA A 14 -3.69 6.98 4.35
CA ALA A 14 -2.50 6.28 3.84
C ALA A 14 -1.20 6.86 4.41
N ILE A 15 -1.11 8.18 4.57
CA ILE A 15 0.04 8.84 5.23
C ILE A 15 0.16 8.35 6.68
N ALA A 16 -0.94 8.34 7.42
CA ALA A 16 -0.97 7.84 8.79
C ALA A 16 -0.54 6.36 8.85
N ALA A 17 -1.06 5.53 7.94
CA ALA A 17 -0.68 4.12 7.83
C ALA A 17 0.82 3.94 7.51
N ALA A 18 1.38 4.72 6.60
CA ALA A 18 2.81 4.70 6.31
C ALA A 18 3.64 5.10 7.55
N GLY A 19 3.15 6.06 8.34
CA GLY A 19 3.71 6.41 9.65
C GLY A 19 3.70 5.23 10.62
N MET A 20 2.54 4.60 10.83
CA MET A 20 2.39 3.39 11.67
C MET A 20 3.44 2.35 11.31
N ARG A 21 3.60 2.08 10.02
CA ARG A 21 4.56 1.12 9.52
C ARG A 21 6.02 1.47 9.84
N ARG A 22 6.39 2.75 9.73
CA ARG A 22 7.72 3.25 10.09
C ARG A 22 8.01 3.14 11.59
N TYR A 23 6.99 3.33 12.43
CA TYR A 23 7.10 3.18 13.88
C TYR A 23 6.99 1.72 14.38
N GLY A 24 6.92 0.73 13.48
CA GLY A 24 6.81 -0.69 13.85
C GLY A 24 5.40 -1.13 14.27
N LEU A 25 4.39 -0.29 14.08
CA LEU A 25 2.98 -0.61 14.34
C LEU A 25 2.39 -1.42 13.18
N GLY A 26 2.82 -2.69 13.08
CA GLY A 26 2.45 -3.59 11.99
C GLY A 26 0.96 -3.95 11.94
N GLU A 27 0.37 -4.36 13.06
CA GLU A 27 -1.07 -4.71 13.08
C GLU A 27 -1.98 -3.51 12.79
N PRO A 28 -1.80 -2.33 13.44
CA PRO A 28 -2.58 -1.15 13.09
C PRO A 28 -2.47 -0.75 11.62
N PHE A 29 -1.26 -0.83 11.05
CA PHE A 29 -1.04 -0.60 9.63
C PHE A 29 -1.88 -1.55 8.76
N LEU A 30 -1.86 -2.86 9.06
CA LEU A 30 -2.62 -3.85 8.29
C LEU A 30 -4.14 -3.61 8.39
N THR A 31 -4.65 -3.23 9.57
CA THR A 31 -6.06 -2.87 9.75
C THR A 31 -6.45 -1.71 8.84
N VAL A 32 -5.70 -0.61 8.87
CA VAL A 32 -6.00 0.59 8.07
C VAL A 32 -5.85 0.33 6.58
N ALA A 33 -4.76 -0.34 6.17
CA ALA A 33 -4.53 -0.69 4.77
C ALA A 33 -5.65 -1.59 4.24
N THR A 34 -6.04 -2.62 4.99
CA THR A 34 -7.16 -3.51 4.63
C THR A 34 -8.45 -2.72 4.45
N GLY A 35 -8.78 -1.83 5.39
CA GLY A 35 -9.99 -1.00 5.29
C GLY A 35 -10.03 -0.12 4.04
N LEU A 36 -8.89 0.46 3.64
CA LEU A 36 -8.79 1.24 2.41
C LEU A 36 -8.93 0.38 1.14
N PHE A 37 -8.30 -0.80 1.10
CA PHE A 37 -8.44 -1.72 -0.03
C PHE A 37 -9.89 -2.24 -0.15
N GLU A 38 -10.51 -2.65 0.95
CA GLU A 38 -11.91 -3.06 0.95
C GLU A 38 -12.85 -1.93 0.51
N ALA A 39 -12.59 -0.70 0.95
CA ALA A 39 -13.37 0.47 0.52
C ALA A 39 -13.25 0.70 -0.99
N VAL A 40 -12.03 0.68 -1.55
CA VAL A 40 -11.83 0.98 -2.98
C VAL A 40 -12.54 -0.01 -3.90
N LEU A 41 -12.70 -1.27 -3.47
CA LEU A 41 -13.44 -2.30 -4.21
C LEU A 41 -14.94 -1.99 -4.34
N GLN A 42 -15.48 -1.10 -3.52
CA GLN A 42 -16.88 -0.70 -3.53
C GLN A 42 -17.14 0.56 -4.37
N PHE A 43 -16.10 1.24 -4.85
CA PHE A 43 -16.22 2.41 -5.72
C PHE A 43 -16.13 2.03 -7.19
N GLU A 44 -16.80 2.80 -8.04
CA GLU A 44 -16.83 2.59 -9.48
C GLU A 44 -15.40 2.52 -10.06
N ASN A 45 -15.15 1.52 -10.91
CA ASN A 45 -13.86 1.29 -11.55
C ASN A 45 -12.67 1.13 -10.57
N MET A 46 -12.94 0.80 -9.30
CA MET A 46 -11.93 0.69 -8.24
C MET A 46 -11.09 1.96 -8.10
N ARG A 47 -11.74 3.12 -8.28
CA ARG A 47 -11.10 4.43 -8.15
C ARG A 47 -11.27 4.96 -6.74
N MET A 48 -10.15 5.15 -6.06
CA MET A 48 -10.16 5.77 -4.74
C MET A 48 -10.72 7.20 -4.85
N PRO A 49 -11.80 7.54 -4.12
CA PRO A 49 -12.33 8.91 -4.13
C PRO A 49 -11.44 9.84 -3.29
N GLU A 50 -11.62 11.14 -3.46
CA GLU A 50 -11.08 12.18 -2.58
C GLU A 50 -11.40 11.91 -1.10
N LEU A 51 -12.68 11.65 -0.82
CA LEU A 51 -13.20 11.31 0.50
C LEU A 51 -14.47 10.48 0.40
N PHE A 52 -14.81 9.82 1.50
CA PHE A 52 -16.13 9.22 1.73
C PHE A 52 -16.58 9.45 3.18
N CYS A 53 -17.85 9.20 3.50
CA CYS A 53 -18.35 9.40 4.86
C CYS A 53 -17.83 8.29 5.79
N GLY A 54 -17.29 8.65 6.95
CA GLY A 54 -16.73 7.73 7.94
C GLY A 54 -17.76 7.04 8.83
N PHE A 55 -18.89 6.62 8.27
CA PHE A 55 -19.88 5.85 9.02
C PHE A 55 -19.38 4.43 9.31
N PRO A 56 -19.87 3.79 10.39
CA PRO A 56 -19.56 2.40 10.67
C PRO A 56 -19.89 1.49 9.47
N ARG A 57 -19.04 0.49 9.25
CA ARG A 57 -19.28 -0.54 8.24
C ARG A 57 -20.54 -1.33 8.59
N VAL A 58 -21.43 -1.49 7.63
CA VAL A 58 -22.62 -2.35 7.73
C VAL A 58 -22.51 -3.44 6.68
N GLU A 59 -22.73 -4.69 7.09
CA GLU A 59 -22.68 -5.84 6.18
C GLU A 59 -23.67 -5.67 5.02
N GLY A 60 -23.21 -5.92 3.79
CA GLY A 60 -24.02 -5.75 2.58
C GLY A 60 -24.12 -4.31 2.04
N TYR A 61 -23.52 -3.32 2.70
CA TYR A 61 -23.54 -1.93 2.24
C TYR A 61 -22.14 -1.40 1.91
N ALA A 62 -22.04 -0.68 0.79
CA ALA A 62 -20.85 0.07 0.41
C ALA A 62 -20.65 1.30 1.32
N PRO A 63 -19.42 1.86 1.40
CA PRO A 63 -19.17 3.13 2.07
C PRO A 63 -20.11 4.22 1.55
N THR A 64 -20.71 4.99 2.45
CA THR A 64 -21.56 6.12 2.05
C THR A 64 -20.72 7.16 1.33
N GLN A 65 -21.04 7.40 0.06
CA GLN A 65 -20.32 8.36 -0.77
C GLN A 65 -20.54 9.80 -0.27
N TYR A 66 -19.54 10.65 -0.47
CA TYR A 66 -19.72 12.09 -0.27
C TYR A 66 -20.14 12.72 -1.62
N PRO A 67 -21.31 13.38 -1.74
CA PRO A 67 -21.95 13.69 -3.03
C PRO A 67 -21.14 14.50 -4.04
N VAL A 68 -20.15 15.28 -3.56
CA VAL A 68 -19.31 16.16 -4.41
C VAL A 68 -17.84 15.74 -4.42
N ALA A 69 -17.51 14.53 -3.94
CA ALA A 69 -16.15 14.03 -3.95
C ALA A 69 -15.66 13.76 -5.38
N CYS A 70 -14.43 14.14 -5.66
CA CYS A 70 -13.77 13.79 -6.92
C CYS A 70 -13.36 12.30 -6.93
N ALA A 71 -13.63 11.59 -8.04
CA ALA A 71 -13.28 10.17 -8.19
C ALA A 71 -12.71 9.86 -9.60
N PRO A 72 -11.38 9.63 -9.75
CA PRO A 72 -10.35 9.69 -8.72
C PRO A 72 -9.85 11.14 -8.53
N GLN A 73 -9.56 11.52 -7.30
CA GLN A 73 -8.80 12.73 -7.03
C GLN A 73 -7.30 12.46 -7.22
N ALA A 74 -6.54 13.46 -7.67
CA ALA A 74 -5.11 13.33 -7.95
C ALA A 74 -4.31 12.73 -6.77
N TRP A 75 -4.61 13.13 -5.54
CA TRP A 75 -3.92 12.61 -4.35
C TRP A 75 -4.36 11.18 -3.98
N ALA A 76 -5.65 10.89 -4.12
CA ALA A 76 -6.22 9.57 -3.85
C ALA A 76 -5.65 8.49 -4.78
N ALA A 77 -5.27 8.83 -6.01
CA ALA A 77 -4.66 7.91 -6.96
C ALA A 77 -3.32 7.31 -6.47
N GLY A 78 -2.58 8.02 -5.62
CA GLY A 78 -1.29 7.56 -5.07
C GLY A 78 -1.40 6.57 -3.90
N VAL A 79 -2.60 6.43 -3.31
CA VAL A 79 -2.81 5.67 -2.07
C VAL A 79 -2.37 4.22 -2.18
N VAL A 80 -2.75 3.54 -3.27
CA VAL A 80 -2.43 2.12 -3.47
C VAL A 80 -0.93 1.89 -3.52
N PHE A 81 -0.19 2.74 -4.23
CA PHE A 81 1.26 2.64 -4.35
C PHE A 81 1.96 2.94 -3.01
N MET A 82 1.47 3.92 -2.25
CA MET A 82 1.99 4.23 -0.91
C MET A 82 1.80 3.06 0.06
N LEU A 83 0.63 2.42 0.04
CA LEU A 83 0.34 1.25 0.87
C LEU A 83 1.20 0.04 0.47
N ILE A 84 1.37 -0.24 -0.83
CA ILE A 84 2.26 -1.30 -1.31
C ILE A 84 3.71 -1.04 -0.87
N ASN A 85 4.18 0.20 -1.00
CA ASN A 85 5.49 0.60 -0.53
C ASN A 85 5.66 0.36 0.99
N ALA A 86 4.65 0.69 1.79
CA ALA A 86 4.65 0.44 3.23
C ALA A 86 4.58 -1.06 3.57
N MET A 87 3.78 -1.86 2.85
CA MET A 87 3.72 -3.31 3.02
C MET A 87 5.11 -3.93 2.84
N LEU A 88 5.77 -3.62 1.73
CA LEU A 88 7.06 -4.20 1.35
C LEU A 88 8.27 -3.51 2.02
N GLY A 89 8.07 -2.29 2.52
CA GLY A 89 9.13 -1.48 3.12
C GLY A 89 10.24 -1.14 2.14
N LEU A 90 9.93 -0.73 0.91
CA LEU A 90 10.94 -0.47 -0.12
C LEU A 90 11.77 0.77 0.24
N VAL A 91 13.07 0.60 0.31
CA VAL A 91 14.06 1.66 0.55
C VAL A 91 15.14 1.53 -0.53
N PRO A 92 15.01 2.29 -1.63
CA PRO A 92 16.04 2.33 -2.66
C PRO A 92 17.24 3.15 -2.18
N ASP A 93 18.43 2.60 -2.33
CA ASP A 93 19.71 3.27 -2.16
C ASP A 93 20.43 3.31 -3.50
N ALA A 94 20.39 4.48 -4.14
CA ALA A 94 21.08 4.67 -5.40
C ALA A 94 22.60 4.81 -5.22
N ALA A 95 23.14 5.18 -4.06
CA ALA A 95 24.59 5.26 -3.89
C ALA A 95 25.21 3.85 -3.96
N ASP A 96 24.62 2.91 -3.23
CA ASP A 96 25.11 1.53 -3.13
C ASP A 96 24.46 0.57 -4.16
N ASN A 97 23.63 1.10 -5.06
CA ASN A 97 22.85 0.31 -6.03
C ASN A 97 22.06 -0.83 -5.36
N GLN A 98 21.43 -0.54 -4.23
CA GLN A 98 20.76 -1.51 -3.37
C GLN A 98 19.27 -1.18 -3.24
N LEU A 99 18.42 -2.19 -3.25
CA LEU A 99 17.03 -2.09 -2.84
C LEU A 99 16.83 -2.88 -1.55
N THR A 100 16.48 -2.19 -0.46
CA THR A 100 16.12 -2.82 0.80
C THR A 100 14.60 -3.00 0.91
N LEU A 101 14.16 -4.18 1.34
CA LEU A 101 12.81 -4.48 1.81
C LEU A 101 12.84 -4.57 3.33
N ASN A 102 12.32 -3.55 4.01
CA ASN A 102 12.38 -3.44 5.47
C ASN A 102 11.12 -4.01 6.13
N ARG A 103 11.24 -5.15 6.80
CA ARG A 103 10.19 -5.93 7.49
C ARG A 103 8.98 -6.27 6.62
N PRO A 104 9.17 -6.72 5.36
CA PRO A 104 8.08 -6.82 4.40
C PRO A 104 6.93 -7.68 4.96
N ARG A 105 5.69 -7.21 4.84
CA ARG A 105 4.51 -7.87 5.39
C ARG A 105 3.29 -7.60 4.53
N LEU A 106 2.61 -8.67 4.15
CA LEU A 106 1.38 -8.62 3.36
C LEU A 106 0.17 -8.87 4.28
N PRO A 107 -0.99 -8.24 4.02
CA PRO A 107 -2.22 -8.56 4.72
C PRO A 107 -2.74 -9.96 4.33
N PRO A 108 -3.46 -10.68 5.21
CA PRO A 108 -3.84 -12.08 4.98
C PRO A 108 -4.61 -12.34 3.67
N TRP A 109 -5.40 -11.38 3.20
CA TRP A 109 -6.15 -11.47 1.95
C TRP A 109 -5.29 -11.31 0.69
N LEU A 110 -4.05 -10.80 0.83
CA LEU A 110 -3.11 -10.65 -0.28
C LEU A 110 -2.11 -11.81 -0.24
N SER A 111 -2.41 -12.87 -1.00
CA SER A 111 -1.57 -14.07 -1.05
C SER A 111 -0.18 -13.78 -1.62
N TRP A 112 -0.11 -12.92 -2.64
CA TRP A 112 1.15 -12.49 -3.26
C TRP A 112 0.98 -11.18 -4.03
N ILE A 113 2.10 -10.50 -4.27
CA ILE A 113 2.22 -9.35 -5.17
C ILE A 113 3.54 -9.45 -5.93
N GLU A 114 3.53 -9.06 -7.21
CA GLU A 114 4.73 -8.98 -8.04
C GLU A 114 5.04 -7.54 -8.43
N LEU A 115 6.31 -7.17 -8.31
CA LEU A 115 6.82 -5.90 -8.78
C LEU A 115 7.76 -6.22 -9.94
N ARG A 116 7.39 -5.81 -11.15
CA ARG A 116 8.10 -6.16 -12.38
C ARG A 116 8.84 -4.95 -12.93
N GLY A 117 10.09 -5.18 -13.33
CA GLY A 117 10.89 -4.16 -14.01
C GLY A 117 11.24 -2.95 -13.15
N LEU A 118 11.36 -3.13 -11.83
CA LEU A 118 11.92 -2.12 -10.94
C LEU A 118 13.30 -1.73 -11.44
N THR A 119 13.51 -0.44 -11.63
CA THR A 119 14.76 0.10 -12.19
C THR A 119 15.49 0.86 -11.09
N LEU A 120 16.77 0.53 -10.88
CA LEU A 120 17.67 1.21 -9.97
C LEU A 120 18.99 1.41 -10.71
N ARG A 121 19.34 2.69 -10.97
CA ARG A 121 20.42 3.04 -11.92
C ARG A 121 20.26 2.30 -13.27
N SER A 122 21.29 1.58 -13.70
CA SER A 122 21.33 0.73 -14.90
C SER A 122 20.80 -0.69 -14.65
N SER A 123 20.46 -1.04 -13.41
CA SER A 123 19.94 -2.35 -13.05
C SER A 123 18.42 -2.40 -13.15
N ARG A 124 17.91 -3.59 -13.48
CA ARG A 124 16.48 -3.87 -13.55
C ARG A 124 16.19 -5.19 -12.85
N MET A 125 15.22 -5.21 -11.96
CA MET A 125 14.83 -6.42 -11.23
C MET A 125 13.31 -6.60 -11.18
N SER A 126 12.88 -7.85 -11.04
CA SER A 126 11.50 -8.20 -10.74
C SER A 126 11.48 -9.12 -9.54
N LEU A 127 10.56 -8.89 -8.61
CA LEU A 127 10.44 -9.66 -7.39
C LEU A 127 8.98 -10.01 -7.11
N ARG A 128 8.78 -11.12 -6.42
CA ARG A 128 7.51 -11.54 -5.86
C ARG A 128 7.60 -11.52 -4.35
N ALA A 129 6.60 -10.92 -3.71
CA ALA A 129 6.36 -11.08 -2.29
C ALA A 129 5.14 -11.97 -2.09
N SER A 130 5.21 -12.94 -1.18
CA SER A 130 4.10 -13.80 -0.79
C SER A 130 3.99 -13.91 0.72
N GLN A 131 2.87 -14.42 1.22
CA GLN A 131 2.71 -14.74 2.64
C GLN A 131 3.82 -15.70 3.12
N GLY A 132 4.35 -15.47 4.32
CA GLY A 132 5.39 -16.27 4.93
C GLY A 132 5.22 -16.38 6.44
N HIS A 133 6.02 -17.25 7.08
CA HIS A 133 5.91 -17.51 8.52
C HIS A 133 6.35 -16.31 9.38
N ASP A 134 7.36 -15.55 8.93
CA ASP A 134 7.93 -14.41 9.64
C ASP A 134 7.93 -13.15 8.74
N GLY A 135 6.73 -12.69 8.40
CA GLY A 135 6.49 -11.64 7.40
C GLY A 135 6.36 -12.20 5.99
N ALA A 136 6.69 -11.41 4.96
CA ALA A 136 6.56 -11.83 3.57
C ALA A 136 7.77 -12.65 3.11
N ALA A 137 7.54 -13.74 2.39
CA ALA A 137 8.57 -14.44 1.65
C ALA A 137 8.88 -13.66 0.35
N ILE A 138 10.16 -13.48 0.03
CA ILE A 138 10.60 -12.70 -1.13
C ILE A 138 11.33 -13.61 -2.10
N GLU A 139 10.90 -13.60 -3.35
CA GLU A 139 11.48 -14.36 -4.46
C GLU A 139 11.98 -13.38 -5.53
N MET A 140 13.22 -13.54 -5.97
CA MET A 140 13.77 -12.81 -7.11
C MET A 140 13.34 -13.51 -8.41
N LEU A 141 12.51 -12.85 -9.21
CA LEU A 141 12.00 -13.40 -10.47
C LEU A 141 12.96 -13.15 -11.64
N SER A 142 13.57 -11.95 -11.68
CA SER A 142 14.58 -11.61 -12.68
C SER A 142 15.49 -10.50 -12.19
N ARG A 143 16.75 -10.51 -12.66
CA ARG A 143 17.71 -9.44 -12.41
C ARG A 143 18.61 -9.26 -13.62
N ALA A 144 18.74 -8.02 -14.06
CA ALA A 144 19.73 -7.56 -15.02
C ALA A 144 20.52 -6.41 -14.37
N GLY A 145 21.85 -6.45 -14.49
CA GLY A 145 22.75 -5.58 -13.72
C GLY A 145 23.11 -6.17 -12.36
N ASP A 146 23.76 -5.37 -11.54
CA ASP A 146 24.42 -5.76 -10.29
C ASP A 146 23.71 -5.25 -9.02
N ALA A 147 22.52 -4.65 -9.16
CA ALA A 147 21.80 -4.16 -8.00
C ALA A 147 21.51 -5.26 -6.97
N GLU A 148 21.77 -4.93 -5.71
CA GLU A 148 21.57 -5.82 -4.58
C GLU A 148 20.13 -5.73 -4.05
N LEU A 149 19.56 -6.87 -3.67
CA LEU A 149 18.29 -6.94 -2.95
C LEU A 149 18.57 -7.38 -1.51
N VAL A 150 18.26 -6.52 -0.56
CA VAL A 150 18.43 -6.81 0.88
C VAL A 150 17.06 -6.92 1.54
N VAL A 151 16.83 -7.99 2.30
CA VAL A 151 15.60 -8.15 3.10
C VAL A 151 15.96 -8.05 4.57
N ARG A 152 15.44 -7.03 5.25
CA ARG A 152 15.59 -6.85 6.70
C ARG A 152 14.31 -7.33 7.39
N ARG A 153 14.42 -8.13 8.45
CA ARG A 153 13.27 -8.66 9.21
C ARG A 153 12.97 -7.80 10.43
#